data_AF-A0A520C7Z7-F1
#
_entry.id   AF-A0A520C7Z7-F1
#
_cell.length_a   1.000
_cell.length_b   1.000
_cell.length_c   1.000
_cell.angle_alpha   90.00
_cell.angle_beta   90.00
_cell.angle_gamma   90.00
#
_symmetry.space_group_name_H-M   'P 1'
#
loop_
_entity.id
_entity.type
_entity.pdbx_description
1 polymer ?
#
loop_
_entity_poly.entity_id
_entity_poly.type
_entity_poly.pdbx_seq_one_letter_code
_entity_poly.pdbx_strand_id
1 'polypeptide(L)'
;SIDSRTNLNGSANSSASQYRSVGLLANVQYKLLDRYIINASVRGDGNSRFGANNRYGLFPSVSGRWRVSGEKFMAKTKKYIDDLSFRASYGKSGNTPRNDYSYFNTYQNYGFNYLENAGVYSTNMELTDLRWETVTQSNVGITMQMFNYRFTADFDVYRKRTTDLFQNDLQLASYNGYGTLDVNVGTMDNQGWELNLFGTVMKKKKLRWDLSFNIAHNENVIRELSPLVPRENKGRVTNNNVYKVFIQENNPFGSFYGFKFKGVYKDRDATIAKDASGNQIVGPNGDKIYMRFAYPNIDYVFQPGDAIYEDINNDGNIDYKDVVYLGNGNPKLTGGFGSSWLFNGNITLQANF
;
A
#
# COMPACT_ATOMS: atom_id res chain seq x y z
N SER A 1 -50.73 -1.48 -24.72
CA SER A 1 -49.50 -0.72 -24.45
C SER A 1 -49.92 0.62 -23.91
N ILE A 2 -49.51 1.00 -22.69
CA ILE A 2 -49.81 2.32 -22.13
C ILE A 2 -48.64 3.22 -22.49
N ASP A 3 -48.90 4.34 -23.16
CA ASP A 3 -47.86 5.31 -23.50
C ASP A 3 -47.28 5.92 -22.22
N SER A 4 -45.97 5.72 -22.00
CA SER A 4 -45.24 6.39 -20.93
C SER A 4 -44.38 7.52 -21.50
N ARG A 5 -44.51 8.74 -20.97
CA ARG A 5 -43.53 9.81 -21.18
C ARG A 5 -42.55 9.83 -20.01
N THR A 6 -41.26 9.75 -20.30
CA THR A 6 -40.19 10.04 -19.34
C THR A 6 -40.05 11.55 -19.18
N ASN A 7 -40.10 12.05 -17.94
CA ASN A 7 -39.68 13.42 -17.63
C ASN A 7 -38.16 13.51 -17.83
N LEU A 8 -37.72 14.16 -18.90
CA LEU A 8 -36.32 14.51 -19.11
C LEU A 8 -35.98 15.70 -18.21
N ASN A 9 -35.55 15.43 -16.97
CA ASN A 9 -34.85 16.43 -16.17
C ASN A 9 -33.45 16.63 -16.76
N GLY A 10 -33.32 17.59 -17.67
CA GLY A 10 -32.02 18.09 -18.11
C GLY A 10 -31.39 18.92 -16.99
N SER A 11 -30.18 18.57 -16.58
CA SER A 11 -29.36 19.44 -15.72
C SER A 11 -28.19 19.99 -16.55
N ALA A 12 -27.98 21.30 -16.47
CA ALA A 12 -26.80 21.97 -17.01
C ALA A 12 -25.91 22.35 -15.84
N ASN A 13 -24.75 21.71 -15.72
CA ASN A 13 -23.78 21.99 -14.68
C ASN A 13 -22.56 22.69 -15.29
N SER A 14 -22.05 23.71 -14.61
CA SER A 14 -20.79 24.36 -14.93
C SER A 14 -19.96 24.43 -13.66
N SER A 15 -18.68 24.08 -13.76
CA SER A 15 -17.73 24.18 -12.66
C SER A 15 -16.42 24.80 -13.17
N ALA A 16 -15.75 25.54 -12.29
CA ALA A 16 -14.44 26.09 -12.54
C ALA A 16 -13.56 25.84 -11.32
N SER A 17 -12.38 25.29 -11.53
CA SER A 17 -11.37 25.13 -10.48
C SER A 17 -10.01 25.62 -11.00
N GLN A 18 -9.17 26.11 -10.09
CA GLN A 18 -7.85 26.60 -10.43
C GLN A 18 -6.89 26.28 -9.30
N TYR A 19 -5.74 25.71 -9.67
CA TYR A 19 -4.59 25.62 -8.79
C TYR A 19 -3.35 26.15 -9.52
N ARG A 20 -2.36 26.54 -8.72
CA ARG A 20 -1.05 27.00 -9.19
C ARG A 20 0.02 26.24 -8.42
N SER A 21 1.07 25.84 -9.11
CA SER A 21 2.28 25.30 -8.51
C SER A 21 3.47 26.14 -8.95
N VAL A 22 4.44 26.27 -8.04
CA VAL A 22 5.75 26.86 -8.30
C VAL A 22 6.78 25.96 -7.68
N GLY A 23 7.93 25.80 -8.32
CA GLY A 23 8.99 24.94 -7.79
C GLY A 23 10.36 25.47 -8.18
N LEU A 24 11.32 25.33 -7.27
CA LEU A 24 12.72 25.61 -7.51
C LEU A 24 13.55 24.39 -7.09
N LEU A 25 14.40 23.92 -8.00
CA LEU A 25 15.32 22.81 -7.77
C LEU A 25 16.76 23.31 -7.89
N ALA A 26 17.57 23.04 -6.87
CA ALA A 26 19.01 23.12 -6.94
C ALA A 26 19.59 21.71 -6.87
N ASN A 27 20.48 21.36 -7.80
CA ASN A 27 21.15 20.07 -7.84
C ASN A 27 22.65 20.27 -8.02
N VAL A 28 23.43 19.52 -7.25
CA VAL A 28 24.90 19.50 -7.30
C VAL A 28 25.33 18.06 -7.52
N GLN A 29 26.19 17.86 -8.50
CA GLN A 29 26.79 16.57 -8.82
C GLN A 29 28.29 16.69 -8.73
N TYR A 30 28.91 15.76 -8.02
CA TYR A 30 30.35 15.68 -7.90
C TYR A 30 30.82 14.27 -8.23
N LYS A 31 31.85 14.21 -9.06
CA LYS A 31 32.47 12.96 -9.48
C LYS A 31 33.97 13.05 -9.26
N LEU A 32 34.48 12.17 -8.41
CA LEU A 32 35.90 12.07 -8.09
C LEU A 32 36.47 10.76 -8.63
N LEU A 33 37.55 10.86 -9.42
CA LEU A 33 38.31 9.72 -9.96
C LEU A 33 37.49 8.68 -10.74
N ASP A 34 36.30 9.06 -11.21
CA ASP A 34 35.29 8.15 -11.78
C ASP A 34 34.86 7.00 -10.83
N ARG A 35 35.07 7.18 -9.52
CA ARG A 35 34.82 6.16 -8.48
C ARG A 35 33.80 6.59 -7.45
N TYR A 36 33.91 7.83 -6.98
CA TYR A 36 33.02 8.37 -5.96
C TYR A 36 32.14 9.40 -6.64
N ILE A 37 30.87 9.05 -6.80
CA ILE A 37 29.87 9.90 -7.42
C ILE A 37 28.89 10.27 -6.31
N ILE A 38 28.72 11.56 -6.07
CA ILE A 38 27.77 12.09 -5.08
C ILE A 38 26.83 13.03 -5.83
N ASN A 39 25.54 12.91 -5.57
CA ASN A 39 24.51 13.82 -6.03
C ASN A 39 23.72 14.31 -4.83
N ALA A 40 23.58 15.62 -4.71
CA ALA A 40 22.72 16.24 -3.71
C ALA A 40 21.77 17.21 -4.42
N SER A 41 20.49 17.19 -4.02
CA SER A 41 19.51 18.19 -4.45
C SER A 41 18.68 18.68 -3.29
N VAL A 42 18.19 19.90 -3.45
CA VAL A 42 17.12 20.44 -2.64
C VAL A 42 16.09 21.04 -3.57
N ARG A 43 14.83 20.61 -3.40
CA ARG A 43 13.69 21.12 -4.13
C ARG A 43 12.73 21.81 -3.17
N GLY A 44 12.39 23.06 -3.44
CA GLY A 44 11.30 23.75 -2.75
C GLY A 44 10.10 23.85 -3.70
N ASP A 45 8.94 23.34 -3.30
CA ASP A 45 7.70 23.46 -4.06
C ASP A 45 6.65 24.24 -3.27
N GLY A 46 5.88 25.07 -3.97
CA GLY A 46 4.70 25.74 -3.46
C GLY A 46 3.47 25.32 -4.24
N ASN A 47 2.35 25.04 -3.56
CA ASN A 47 1.11 24.68 -4.22
C ASN A 47 -0.08 25.42 -3.60
N SER A 48 -0.93 26.03 -4.44
CA SER A 48 -2.06 26.84 -4.00
C SER A 48 -3.25 26.06 -3.45
N ARG A 49 -3.23 24.72 -3.49
CA ARG A 49 -4.22 23.86 -2.83
C ARG A 49 -4.08 23.86 -1.31
N PHE A 50 -2.91 24.25 -0.80
CA PHE A 50 -2.67 24.39 0.62
C PHE A 50 -3.00 25.80 1.12
N GLY A 51 -3.43 25.86 2.38
CA GLY A 51 -3.53 27.09 3.15
C GLY A 51 -2.17 27.78 3.31
N ALA A 52 -2.18 29.03 3.77
CA ALA A 52 -0.96 29.83 3.89
C ALA A 52 0.14 29.18 4.75
N ASN A 53 -0.26 28.42 5.79
CA ASN A 53 0.65 27.78 6.74
C ASN A 53 1.49 26.65 6.14
N ASN A 54 0.93 25.89 5.18
CA ASN A 54 1.54 24.68 4.62
C ASN A 54 1.80 24.79 3.11
N ARG A 55 1.77 26.03 2.58
CA ARG A 55 1.83 26.31 1.14
C ARG A 55 3.10 25.81 0.46
N TYR A 56 4.21 25.83 1.19
CA TYR A 56 5.53 25.48 0.69
C TYR A 56 6.08 24.25 1.41
N GLY A 57 6.70 23.35 0.65
CA GLY A 57 7.39 22.17 1.13
C GLY A 57 8.84 22.14 0.64
N LEU A 58 9.74 21.59 1.46
CA LEU A 58 11.16 21.43 1.14
C LEU A 58 11.53 19.94 1.11
N PHE A 59 12.13 19.52 0.00
CA PHE A 59 12.36 18.13 -0.36
C PHE A 59 13.84 17.92 -0.71
N PRO A 60 14.70 17.67 0.30
CA PRO A 60 16.11 17.37 0.07
C PRO A 60 16.30 15.91 -0.35
N SER A 61 17.36 15.66 -1.11
CA SER A 61 17.82 14.32 -1.46
C SER A 61 19.33 14.26 -1.57
N VAL A 62 19.91 13.14 -1.20
CA VAL A 62 21.32 12.81 -1.39
C VAL A 62 21.45 11.38 -1.89
N SER A 63 22.36 11.16 -2.81
CA SER A 63 22.72 9.82 -3.28
C SER A 63 24.22 9.72 -3.55
N GLY A 64 24.72 8.51 -3.40
CA GLY A 64 26.11 8.17 -3.63
C GLY A 64 26.22 6.89 -4.44
N ARG A 65 27.21 6.85 -5.35
CA ARG A 65 27.66 5.63 -6.01
C ARG A 65 29.16 5.48 -5.82
N TRP A 66 29.57 4.35 -5.27
CA TRP A 66 30.97 3.94 -5.18
C TRP A 66 31.25 2.82 -6.18
N ARG A 67 32.04 3.13 -7.20
CA ARG A 67 32.48 2.18 -8.22
C ARG A 67 33.74 1.45 -7.75
N VAL A 68 33.54 0.34 -7.05
CA VAL A 68 34.61 -0.48 -6.46
C VAL A 68 35.49 -1.13 -7.53
N SER A 69 34.95 -1.47 -8.70
CA SER A 69 35.71 -1.97 -9.85
C SER A 69 36.82 -1.00 -10.31
N GLY A 70 36.69 0.29 -9.99
CA GLY A 70 37.72 1.30 -10.27
C GLY A 70 38.93 1.23 -9.32
N GLU A 71 38.82 0.56 -8.17
CA GLU A 71 39.86 0.54 -7.14
C GLU A 71 41.07 -0.31 -7.51
N LYS A 72 42.25 0.08 -7.00
CA LYS A 72 43.52 -0.61 -7.28
C LYS A 72 43.49 -2.08 -6.85
N PHE A 73 42.82 -2.40 -5.74
CA PHE A 73 42.71 -3.77 -5.24
C PHE A 73 41.84 -4.67 -6.14
N MET A 74 40.90 -4.10 -6.89
CA MET A 74 40.07 -4.83 -7.87
C MET A 74 40.75 -4.98 -9.23
N ALA A 75 41.98 -4.48 -9.42
CA ALA A 75 42.66 -4.56 -10.72
C ALA A 75 42.78 -5.99 -11.25
N LYS A 76 42.96 -6.98 -10.36
CA LYS A 76 43.08 -8.41 -10.73
C LYS A 76 41.75 -9.04 -11.17
N THR A 77 40.60 -8.47 -10.81
CA THR A 77 39.28 -9.03 -11.13
C THR A 77 38.70 -8.51 -12.45
N LYS A 78 39.33 -7.52 -13.08
CA LYS A 78 38.87 -6.87 -14.33
C LYS A 78 38.68 -7.82 -15.52
N LYS A 79 39.31 -9.01 -15.48
CA LYS A 79 39.11 -10.05 -16.49
C LYS A 79 37.68 -10.64 -16.47
N TYR A 80 37.03 -10.60 -15.31
CA TYR A 80 35.72 -11.22 -15.10
C TYR A 80 34.63 -10.21 -14.71
N ILE A 81 35.02 -9.13 -14.01
CA ILE A 81 34.12 -8.07 -13.53
C ILE A 81 34.46 -6.77 -14.26
N ASP A 82 33.54 -6.30 -15.08
CA ASP A 82 33.67 -5.04 -15.84
C ASP A 82 33.27 -3.84 -14.96
N ASP A 83 32.17 -3.99 -14.22
CA ASP A 83 31.71 -2.99 -13.26
C ASP A 83 31.20 -3.64 -11.98
N LEU A 84 31.55 -3.04 -10.85
CA LEU A 84 30.97 -3.35 -9.56
C LEU A 84 30.80 -2.03 -8.84
N SER A 85 29.57 -1.71 -8.47
CA SER A 85 29.29 -0.49 -7.74
C SER A 85 28.23 -0.69 -6.67
N PHE A 86 28.43 0.00 -5.55
CA PHE A 86 27.46 0.16 -4.49
C PHE A 86 26.76 1.50 -4.66
N ARG A 87 25.45 1.51 -4.48
CA ARG A 87 24.58 2.68 -4.56
C ARG A 87 23.87 2.85 -3.23
N ALA A 88 23.74 4.09 -2.78
CA ALA A 88 22.89 4.43 -1.64
C ALA A 88 22.20 5.76 -1.94
N SER A 89 20.94 5.89 -1.52
CA SER A 89 20.19 7.13 -1.68
C SER A 89 19.21 7.33 -0.53
N TYR A 90 18.99 8.59 -0.19
CA TYR A 90 18.01 9.05 0.77
C TYR A 90 17.40 10.34 0.24
N GLY A 91 16.07 10.41 0.15
CA GLY A 91 15.41 11.61 -0.35
C GLY A 91 13.98 11.74 0.13
N LYS A 92 13.49 12.98 0.11
CA LYS A 92 12.09 13.30 0.37
C LYS A 92 11.43 13.80 -0.91
N SER A 93 10.14 13.54 -1.07
CA SER A 93 9.27 14.12 -2.09
C SER A 93 7.89 14.35 -1.51
N GLY A 94 7.18 15.39 -1.95
CA GLY A 94 5.84 15.71 -1.45
C GLY A 94 4.76 15.50 -2.50
N ASN A 95 3.59 15.05 -2.04
CA ASN A 95 2.35 15.03 -2.79
C ASN A 95 1.42 16.13 -2.28
N THR A 96 0.57 16.62 -3.19
CA THR A 96 -0.45 17.64 -2.91
C THR A 96 -1.82 16.98 -2.76
N PRO A 97 -2.76 17.57 -2.01
CA PRO A 97 -4.13 17.07 -1.95
C PRO A 97 -4.78 17.12 -3.33
N ARG A 98 -5.84 16.33 -3.49
CA ARG A 98 -6.58 16.23 -4.74
C ARG A 98 -7.44 17.46 -5.01
N ASN A 99 -8.08 17.97 -3.97
CA ASN A 99 -9.11 19.00 -4.06
C ASN A 99 -8.52 20.41 -4.00
N ASP A 100 -9.11 21.31 -4.79
CA ASP A 100 -8.78 22.73 -4.79
C ASP A 100 -9.59 23.45 -3.68
N TYR A 101 -9.06 24.57 -3.16
CA TYR A 101 -9.75 25.44 -2.21
C TYR A 101 -10.17 24.80 -0.88
N SER A 102 -9.64 23.62 -0.50
CA SER A 102 -9.96 22.97 0.77
C SER A 102 -9.64 23.83 2.01
N TYR A 103 -8.78 24.83 1.86
CA TYR A 103 -8.43 25.83 2.88
C TYR A 103 -9.39 27.03 2.93
N PHE A 104 -10.49 27.00 2.16
CA PHE A 104 -11.61 27.92 2.26
C PHE A 104 -12.89 27.15 2.58
N ASN A 105 -13.82 27.80 3.28
CA ASN A 105 -15.21 27.35 3.27
C ASN A 105 -15.86 27.75 1.93
N THR A 106 -16.23 26.75 1.13
CA THR A 106 -16.94 26.95 -0.13
C THR A 106 -18.44 26.79 0.08
N TYR A 107 -19.23 27.52 -0.72
CA TYR A 107 -20.69 27.53 -0.62
C TYR A 107 -21.32 27.10 -1.94
N GLN A 108 -22.43 26.39 -1.84
CA GLN A 108 -23.29 26.06 -2.98
C GLN A 108 -24.73 26.50 -2.71
N ASN A 109 -25.47 26.74 -3.81
CA ASN A 109 -26.91 27.00 -3.74
C ASN A 109 -27.66 25.69 -3.48
N TYR A 110 -28.74 25.75 -2.71
CA TYR A 110 -29.70 24.65 -2.67
C TYR A 110 -30.35 24.44 -4.05
N GLY A 111 -30.66 23.19 -4.39
CA GLY A 111 -31.36 22.84 -5.64
C GLY A 111 -32.84 23.24 -5.67
N PHE A 112 -33.33 23.95 -4.65
CA PHE A 112 -34.69 24.46 -4.54
C PHE A 112 -34.67 25.91 -4.04
N ASN A 113 -35.67 26.68 -4.46
CA ASN A 113 -35.83 28.08 -4.09
C ASN A 113 -37.05 28.24 -3.17
N TYR A 114 -37.00 29.21 -2.26
CA TYR A 114 -38.16 29.64 -1.47
C TYR A 114 -38.47 31.11 -1.79
N LEU A 115 -39.69 31.40 -2.23
CA LEU A 115 -40.09 32.74 -2.72
C LEU A 115 -39.08 33.30 -3.73
N GLU A 116 -38.66 32.48 -4.71
CA GLU A 116 -37.66 32.81 -5.75
C GLU A 116 -36.24 33.12 -5.23
N ASN A 117 -36.00 33.00 -3.92
CA ASN A 117 -34.67 33.16 -3.33
C ASN A 117 -34.02 31.79 -3.14
N ALA A 118 -32.83 31.61 -3.73
CA ALA A 118 -31.99 30.45 -3.49
C ALA A 118 -31.28 30.61 -2.14
N GLY A 119 -31.39 29.60 -1.28
CA GLY A 119 -30.54 29.52 -0.09
C GLY A 119 -29.13 29.04 -0.46
N VAL A 120 -28.14 29.43 0.35
CA VAL A 120 -26.77 28.92 0.24
C VAL A 120 -26.40 28.09 1.47
N TYR A 121 -25.56 27.08 1.28
CA TYR A 121 -25.00 26.30 2.37
C TYR A 121 -23.51 26.02 2.13
N SER A 122 -22.78 25.84 3.23
CA SER A 122 -21.37 25.46 3.23
C SER A 122 -21.24 24.01 2.76
N THR A 123 -20.36 23.76 1.79
CA THR A 123 -20.16 22.42 1.22
C THR A 123 -18.96 21.68 1.78
N ASN A 124 -18.04 22.38 2.45
CA ASN A 124 -16.88 21.76 3.07
C ASN A 124 -16.48 22.48 4.35
N MET A 125 -15.74 21.76 5.19
CA MET A 125 -15.00 22.38 6.28
C MET A 125 -13.75 23.08 5.75
N GLU A 126 -13.44 24.24 6.31
CA GLU A 126 -12.19 24.94 6.06
C GLU A 126 -11.02 24.20 6.74
N LEU A 127 -10.01 23.82 5.95
CA LEU A 127 -8.84 23.08 6.43
C LEU A 127 -7.59 23.95 6.45
N THR A 128 -7.31 24.54 7.62
CA THR A 128 -6.15 25.44 7.80
C THR A 128 -4.82 24.72 8.00
N ASP A 129 -4.85 23.42 8.37
CA ASP A 129 -3.66 22.60 8.66
C ASP A 129 -3.46 21.41 7.71
N LEU A 130 -4.13 21.42 6.55
CA LEU A 130 -3.84 20.43 5.51
C LEU A 130 -2.40 20.63 5.03
N ARG A 131 -1.60 19.56 5.02
CA ARG A 131 -0.14 19.62 4.75
C ARG A 131 0.30 18.54 3.76
N TRP A 132 1.51 18.70 3.23
CA TRP A 132 2.09 17.78 2.24
C TRP A 132 2.17 16.34 2.75
N GLU A 133 1.62 15.41 1.99
CA GLU A 133 1.96 14.00 2.15
C GLU A 133 3.41 13.81 1.73
N THR A 134 4.26 13.43 2.67
CA THR A 134 5.72 13.40 2.47
C THR A 134 6.19 11.96 2.34
N VAL A 135 6.77 11.63 1.21
CA VAL A 135 7.41 10.37 0.95
C VAL A 135 8.90 10.50 1.23
N THR A 136 9.40 9.78 2.24
CA THR A 136 10.83 9.61 2.51
C THR A 136 11.28 8.26 1.99
N GLN A 137 12.19 8.24 1.03
CA GLN A 137 12.72 7.02 0.42
C GLN A 137 14.19 6.83 0.77
N SER A 138 14.52 5.61 1.21
CA SER A 138 15.88 5.12 1.39
C SER A 138 16.08 3.91 0.48
N ASN A 139 17.19 3.85 -0.24
CA ASN A 139 17.54 2.72 -1.09
C ASN A 139 19.04 2.43 -0.98
N VAL A 140 19.38 1.14 -0.93
CA VAL A 140 20.74 0.64 -1.01
C VAL A 140 20.75 -0.43 -2.09
N GLY A 141 21.70 -0.33 -3.02
CA GLY A 141 21.76 -1.22 -4.16
C GLY A 141 23.19 -1.61 -4.53
N ILE A 142 23.29 -2.72 -5.26
CA ILE A 142 24.52 -3.24 -5.82
C ILE A 142 24.28 -3.49 -7.30
N THR A 143 25.16 -2.95 -8.13
CA THR A 143 25.17 -3.21 -9.58
C THR A 143 26.47 -3.92 -9.92
N MET A 144 26.36 -5.05 -10.61
CA MET A 144 27.48 -5.84 -11.09
C MET A 144 27.33 -6.12 -12.58
N GLN A 145 28.40 -5.89 -13.34
CA GLN A 145 28.51 -6.18 -14.77
C GLN A 145 29.73 -7.06 -15.00
N MET A 146 29.54 -8.15 -15.75
CA MET A 146 30.55 -9.18 -15.95
C MET A 146 30.65 -9.62 -17.41
N PHE A 147 31.80 -10.23 -17.73
CA PHE A 147 32.09 -10.89 -18.99
C PHE A 147 31.98 -9.99 -20.23
N ASN A 148 32.60 -8.81 -20.19
CA ASN A 148 32.49 -7.75 -21.19
C ASN A 148 31.05 -7.25 -21.32
N TYR A 149 30.44 -6.90 -20.18
CA TYR A 149 29.07 -6.37 -20.09
C TYR A 149 27.99 -7.33 -20.62
N ARG A 150 28.29 -8.63 -20.66
CA ARG A 150 27.34 -9.65 -21.14
C ARG A 150 26.37 -10.09 -20.06
N PHE A 151 26.74 -9.96 -18.80
CA PHE A 151 25.87 -10.27 -17.67
C PHE A 151 25.78 -9.04 -16.77
N THR A 152 24.56 -8.68 -16.38
CA THR A 152 24.27 -7.59 -15.45
C THR A 152 23.38 -8.13 -14.34
N ALA A 153 23.73 -7.83 -13.10
CA ALA A 153 22.93 -8.08 -11.92
C ALA A 153 22.77 -6.78 -11.14
N ASP A 154 21.53 -6.39 -10.91
CA ASP A 154 21.14 -5.23 -10.12
C ASP A 154 20.26 -5.70 -8.98
N PHE A 155 20.73 -5.49 -7.76
CA PHE A 155 19.98 -5.80 -6.55
C PHE A 155 19.76 -4.52 -5.75
N ASP A 156 18.53 -4.29 -5.34
CA ASP A 156 18.13 -3.10 -4.59
C ASP A 156 17.30 -3.52 -3.37
N VAL A 157 17.57 -2.90 -2.22
CA VAL A 157 16.74 -2.96 -1.02
C VAL A 157 16.27 -1.56 -0.73
N TYR A 158 14.98 -1.39 -0.49
CA TYR A 158 14.39 -0.08 -0.29
C TYR A 158 13.39 -0.04 0.85
N ARG A 159 13.22 1.16 1.37
CA ARG A 159 12.14 1.53 2.28
C ARG A 159 11.61 2.89 1.89
N LYS A 160 10.33 2.95 1.61
CA LYS A 160 9.58 4.17 1.33
C LYS A 160 8.60 4.40 2.47
N ARG A 161 8.73 5.50 3.20
CA ARG A 161 7.82 5.91 4.26
C ARG A 161 7.00 7.11 3.79
N THR A 162 5.70 6.94 3.66
CA THR A 162 4.75 8.02 3.45
C THR A 162 4.26 8.50 4.80
N THR A 163 4.57 9.74 5.18
CA THR A 163 4.01 10.41 6.36
C THR A 163 2.95 11.40 5.94
N ASP A 164 2.02 11.71 6.84
CA ASP A 164 0.89 12.59 6.57
C ASP A 164 0.08 12.13 5.34
N LEU A 165 -0.17 10.82 5.24
CA LEU A 165 -0.93 10.17 4.17
C LEU A 165 -2.29 10.86 4.00
N PHE A 166 -2.64 11.27 2.78
CA PHE A 166 -3.95 11.86 2.52
C PHE A 166 -5.04 10.79 2.50
N GLN A 167 -6.10 11.02 3.26
CA GLN A 167 -7.39 10.38 3.06
C GLN A 167 -8.35 11.39 2.47
N ASN A 168 -8.93 11.06 1.33
CA ASN A 168 -10.08 11.80 0.83
C ASN A 168 -11.37 11.19 1.38
N ASP A 169 -12.37 12.03 1.54
CA ASP A 169 -13.73 11.63 1.90
C ASP A 169 -13.83 10.81 3.20
N LEU A 170 -13.03 11.15 4.22
CA LEU A 170 -13.13 10.52 5.54
C LEU A 170 -14.52 10.79 6.13
N GLN A 171 -15.32 9.74 6.34
CA GLN A 171 -16.67 9.88 6.88
C GLN A 171 -16.65 10.50 8.27
N LEU A 172 -17.39 11.60 8.43
CA LEU A 172 -17.61 12.24 9.72
C LEU A 172 -18.93 11.78 10.34
N ALA A 173 -19.03 11.93 11.66
CA ALA A 173 -20.30 11.76 12.33
C ALA A 173 -21.27 12.89 11.94
N SER A 174 -22.53 12.52 11.70
CA SER A 174 -23.55 13.40 11.10
C SER A 174 -23.91 14.63 11.93
N TYR A 175 -23.60 14.65 13.23
CA TYR A 175 -23.87 15.80 14.11
C TYR A 175 -23.02 17.03 13.79
N ASN A 176 -21.95 16.89 13.01
CA ASN A 176 -21.05 18.00 12.66
C ASN A 176 -21.57 18.87 11.50
N GLY A 177 -22.68 18.49 10.84
CA GLY A 177 -23.21 19.20 9.67
C GLY A 177 -22.46 18.94 8.35
N TYR A 178 -21.39 18.14 8.39
CA TYR A 178 -20.60 17.73 7.22
C TYR A 178 -20.55 16.20 7.12
N GLY A 179 -20.59 15.68 5.90
CA GLY A 179 -20.60 14.23 5.64
C GLY A 179 -19.20 13.60 5.56
N THR A 180 -18.24 14.35 5.02
CA THR A 180 -16.87 13.86 4.79
C THR A 180 -15.82 14.95 5.02
N LEU A 181 -14.57 14.54 5.18
CA LEU A 181 -13.41 15.43 5.34
C LEU A 181 -12.18 14.87 4.61
N ASP A 182 -11.45 15.74 3.93
CA ASP A 182 -10.12 15.39 3.43
C ASP A 182 -9.07 15.74 4.48
N VAL A 183 -8.25 14.79 4.91
CA VAL A 183 -7.27 15.07 5.97
C VAL A 183 -6.05 14.15 5.87
N ASN A 184 -4.94 14.59 6.43
CA ASN A 184 -3.78 13.74 6.65
C ASN A 184 -4.10 12.75 7.77
N VAL A 185 -4.08 11.44 7.50
CA VAL A 185 -4.58 10.40 8.41
C VAL A 185 -3.53 9.44 8.96
N GLY A 186 -2.29 9.44 8.48
CA GLY A 186 -1.35 8.46 9.01
C GLY A 186 -0.02 8.31 8.31
N THR A 187 0.67 7.24 8.68
CA THR A 187 1.98 6.86 8.17
C THR A 187 1.94 5.44 7.63
N MET A 188 2.54 5.23 6.46
CA MET A 188 2.60 3.94 5.78
C MET A 188 4.01 3.68 5.27
N ASP A 189 4.51 2.46 5.48
CA ASP A 189 5.76 1.99 4.89
C ASP A 189 5.47 1.10 3.68
N ASN A 190 6.29 1.23 2.65
CA ASN A 190 6.38 0.31 1.54
C ASN A 190 7.85 -0.09 1.41
N GLN A 191 8.16 -1.35 1.71
CA GLN A 191 9.54 -1.81 1.84
C GLN A 191 9.72 -3.15 1.15
N GLY A 192 10.90 -3.37 0.61
CA GLY A 192 11.10 -4.51 -0.25
C GLY A 192 12.51 -4.64 -0.79
N TRP A 193 12.66 -5.63 -1.65
CA TRP A 193 13.87 -5.84 -2.42
C TRP A 193 13.53 -6.22 -3.86
N GLU A 194 14.42 -5.87 -4.76
CA GLU A 194 14.30 -6.10 -6.20
C GLU A 194 15.61 -6.69 -6.70
N LEU A 195 15.51 -7.73 -7.52
CA LEU A 195 16.63 -8.33 -8.24
C LEU A 195 16.31 -8.31 -9.73
N ASN A 196 17.19 -7.71 -10.50
CA ASN A 196 17.15 -7.70 -11.96
C ASN A 196 18.42 -8.37 -12.49
N LEU A 197 18.24 -9.37 -13.35
CA LEU A 197 19.31 -10.07 -14.03
C LEU A 197 19.11 -9.91 -15.53
N PHE A 198 20.19 -9.61 -16.22
CA PHE A 198 20.23 -9.57 -17.69
C PHE A 198 21.46 -10.31 -18.18
N GLY A 199 21.33 -11.10 -19.24
CA GLY A 199 22.41 -11.91 -19.77
C GLY A 199 22.33 -12.12 -21.28
N THR A 200 23.36 -11.72 -22.02
CA THR A 200 23.58 -12.18 -23.40
C THR A 200 24.22 -13.57 -23.38
N VAL A 201 23.39 -14.62 -23.36
CA VAL A 201 23.83 -16.02 -23.29
C VAL A 201 24.60 -16.43 -24.55
N MET A 202 24.13 -16.02 -25.73
CA MET A 202 24.79 -16.32 -26.99
C MET A 202 24.99 -15.04 -27.81
N LYS A 203 26.20 -14.84 -28.34
CA LYS A 203 26.53 -13.75 -29.26
C LYS A 203 27.41 -14.28 -30.39
N LYS A 204 26.78 -14.79 -31.45
CA LYS A 204 27.41 -15.24 -32.70
C LYS A 204 27.04 -14.29 -33.83
N LYS A 205 27.76 -14.33 -34.98
CA LYS A 205 27.53 -13.44 -36.13
C LYS A 205 26.06 -13.39 -36.61
N LYS A 206 25.34 -14.51 -36.53
CA LYS A 206 23.98 -14.67 -37.04
C LYS A 206 22.91 -14.85 -35.95
N LEU A 207 23.32 -15.00 -34.69
CA LEU A 207 22.41 -15.30 -33.60
C LEU A 207 22.89 -14.61 -32.33
N ARG A 208 22.02 -13.75 -31.79
CA ARG A 208 22.16 -13.23 -30.43
C ARG A 208 20.97 -13.70 -29.61
N TRP A 209 21.23 -14.17 -28.40
CA TRP A 209 20.23 -14.60 -27.44
C TRP A 209 20.46 -13.88 -26.12
N ASP A 210 19.48 -13.09 -25.73
CA ASP A 210 19.45 -12.35 -24.47
C ASP A 210 18.35 -12.92 -23.57
N LEU A 211 18.65 -13.00 -22.28
CA LEU A 211 17.71 -13.35 -21.22
C LEU A 211 17.60 -12.19 -20.24
N SER A 212 16.39 -11.93 -19.77
CA SER A 212 16.10 -11.01 -18.67
C SER A 212 15.27 -11.73 -17.63
N PHE A 213 15.56 -11.49 -16.36
CA PHE A 213 14.79 -12.03 -15.24
C PHE A 213 14.70 -10.95 -14.18
N ASN A 214 13.50 -10.72 -13.67
CA ASN A 214 13.29 -9.84 -12.54
C ASN A 214 12.44 -10.53 -11.49
N ILE A 215 12.77 -10.30 -10.22
CA ILE A 215 11.99 -10.78 -9.09
C ILE A 215 12.05 -9.76 -7.96
N ALA A 216 10.92 -9.54 -7.33
CA ALA A 216 10.74 -8.52 -6.31
C ALA A 216 9.82 -9.02 -5.20
N HIS A 217 10.12 -8.60 -3.99
CA HIS A 217 9.23 -8.68 -2.84
C HIS A 217 8.94 -7.26 -2.37
N ASN A 218 7.67 -6.95 -2.17
CA ASN A 218 7.26 -5.68 -1.61
C ASN A 218 6.15 -5.89 -0.58
N GLU A 219 6.34 -5.30 0.58
CA GLU A 219 5.38 -5.31 1.67
C GLU A 219 4.96 -3.87 1.99
N ASN A 220 3.65 -3.65 2.01
CA ASN A 220 3.07 -2.44 2.54
C ASN A 220 2.72 -2.64 4.01
N VAL A 221 2.99 -1.68 4.89
CA VAL A 221 2.67 -1.77 6.33
C VAL A 221 2.14 -0.44 6.83
N ILE A 222 0.98 -0.47 7.48
CA ILE A 222 0.41 0.72 8.14
C ILE A 222 1.15 0.92 9.45
N ARG A 223 1.74 2.10 9.69
CA ARG A 223 2.52 2.37 10.90
C ARG A 223 1.76 3.19 11.93
N GLU A 224 0.95 4.12 11.44
CA GLU A 224 0.16 5.02 12.27
C GLU A 224 -1.11 5.36 11.52
N LEU A 225 -2.22 5.41 12.22
CA LEU A 225 -3.51 5.81 11.65
C LEU A 225 -4.31 6.60 12.68
N SER A 226 -4.83 7.74 12.25
CA SER A 226 -5.67 8.62 13.04
C SER A 226 -6.85 7.85 13.66
N PRO A 227 -7.19 8.09 14.93
CA PRO A 227 -8.38 7.52 15.56
C PRO A 227 -9.69 7.85 14.85
N LEU A 228 -9.69 8.91 14.03
CA LEU A 228 -10.84 9.32 13.22
C LEU A 228 -11.12 8.35 12.06
N VAL A 229 -10.14 7.54 11.65
CA VAL A 229 -10.33 6.56 10.59
C VAL A 229 -11.01 5.33 11.17
N PRO A 230 -12.19 4.95 10.64
CA PRO A 230 -12.83 3.69 11.03
C PRO A 230 -11.90 2.52 10.74
N ARG A 231 -11.49 1.80 11.79
CA ARG A 231 -10.60 0.63 11.68
C ARG A 231 -11.34 -0.63 11.25
N GLU A 232 -12.66 -0.64 11.35
CA GLU A 232 -13.50 -1.80 11.06
C GLU A 232 -14.57 -1.45 10.02
N ASN A 233 -14.83 -2.39 9.10
CA ASN A 233 -16.08 -2.35 8.36
C ASN A 233 -17.25 -2.71 9.29
N LYS A 234 -18.46 -2.19 9.01
CA LYS A 234 -19.68 -2.49 9.79
C LYS A 234 -20.18 -3.93 9.62
N GLY A 235 -19.40 -4.82 8.99
CA GLY A 235 -19.79 -6.18 8.68
C GLY A 235 -19.78 -7.08 9.92
N ARG A 236 -20.89 -7.79 10.17
CA ARG A 236 -20.92 -8.84 11.19
C ARG A 236 -20.27 -10.10 10.64
N VAL A 237 -19.08 -10.46 11.16
CA VAL A 237 -18.31 -11.66 10.76
C VAL A 237 -19.05 -12.97 10.99
N THR A 238 -20.13 -12.95 11.77
CA THR A 238 -21.03 -14.07 12.01
C THR A 238 -22.01 -14.32 10.87
N ASN A 239 -22.08 -13.42 9.87
CA ASN A 239 -22.94 -13.57 8.70
C ASN A 239 -22.15 -14.21 7.54
N ASN A 240 -22.84 -15.02 6.74
CA ASN A 240 -22.23 -15.66 5.57
C ASN A 240 -21.78 -14.61 4.52
N ASN A 241 -20.65 -14.85 3.86
CA ASN A 241 -20.01 -13.94 2.89
C ASN A 241 -19.62 -12.53 3.43
N VAL A 242 -19.51 -12.36 4.74
CA VAL A 242 -19.03 -11.10 5.34
C VAL A 242 -17.62 -11.28 5.85
N TYR A 243 -16.66 -10.65 5.17
CA TYR A 243 -15.27 -10.61 5.60
C TYR A 243 -15.05 -9.41 6.53
N LYS A 244 -14.49 -9.64 7.72
CA LYS A 244 -14.05 -8.52 8.57
C LYS A 244 -12.80 -7.92 7.94
N VAL A 245 -12.91 -6.67 7.54
CA VAL A 245 -11.75 -5.86 7.14
C VAL A 245 -11.37 -5.05 8.36
N PHE A 246 -10.17 -5.32 8.87
CA PHE A 246 -9.61 -4.62 10.01
C PHE A 246 -8.34 -3.89 9.58
N ILE A 247 -8.32 -2.58 9.75
CA ILE A 247 -7.13 -1.77 9.54
C ILE A 247 -6.39 -1.74 10.87
N GLN A 248 -5.28 -2.49 10.92
CA GLN A 248 -4.44 -2.60 12.09
C GLN A 248 -3.06 -2.03 11.81
N GLU A 249 -2.56 -1.24 12.75
CA GLU A 249 -1.16 -0.81 12.75
C GLU A 249 -0.23 -2.03 12.81
N ASN A 250 0.90 -1.92 12.14
CA ASN A 250 1.89 -2.96 11.91
C ASN A 250 1.44 -4.15 11.06
N ASN A 251 0.24 -4.09 10.47
CA ASN A 251 -0.19 -5.06 9.46
C ASN A 251 -0.26 -4.43 8.06
N PRO A 252 -0.18 -5.24 7.00
CA PRO A 252 -0.34 -4.74 5.64
C PRO A 252 -1.70 -4.18 5.33
N PHE A 253 -1.74 -3.12 4.52
CA PHE A 253 -3.01 -2.69 3.92
C PHE A 253 -3.59 -3.83 3.06
N GLY A 254 -4.91 -4.04 3.12
CA GLY A 254 -5.56 -5.18 2.47
C GLY A 254 -5.39 -6.51 3.21
N SER A 255 -5.12 -6.46 4.52
CA SER A 255 -5.19 -7.61 5.42
C SER A 255 -6.62 -8.09 5.61
N PHE A 256 -6.81 -9.40 5.66
CA PHE A 256 -8.09 -10.05 5.94
C PHE A 256 -8.02 -10.83 7.26
N TYR A 257 -9.11 -10.76 8.00
CA TYR A 257 -9.23 -11.32 9.34
C TYR A 257 -10.43 -12.25 9.38
N GLY A 258 -10.31 -13.33 10.14
CA GLY A 258 -11.38 -14.29 10.30
C GLY A 258 -11.00 -15.41 11.26
N PHE A 259 -11.84 -16.44 11.28
CA PHE A 259 -11.59 -17.63 12.08
C PHE A 259 -10.57 -18.53 11.40
N LYS A 260 -9.59 -19.01 12.18
CA LYS A 260 -8.57 -19.92 11.67
C LYS A 260 -9.09 -21.36 11.65
N PHE A 261 -9.30 -21.88 10.46
CA PHE A 261 -9.73 -23.26 10.24
C PHE A 261 -8.64 -24.27 10.65
N LYS A 262 -8.99 -25.26 11.48
CA LYS A 262 -8.08 -26.32 11.96
C LYS A 262 -8.47 -27.72 11.46
N GLY A 263 -9.53 -27.85 10.68
CA GLY A 263 -10.04 -29.13 10.20
C GLY A 263 -11.53 -29.28 10.48
N VAL A 264 -11.98 -30.52 10.64
CA VAL A 264 -13.39 -30.87 10.82
C VAL A 264 -13.55 -31.73 12.07
N TYR A 265 -14.60 -31.50 12.86
CA TYR A 265 -14.90 -32.31 14.03
C TYR A 265 -15.22 -33.74 13.60
N LYS A 266 -14.40 -34.70 14.06
CA LYS A 266 -14.54 -36.12 13.69
C LYS A 266 -15.74 -36.78 14.37
N ASP A 267 -15.98 -36.43 15.63
CA ASP A 267 -17.00 -37.02 16.49
C ASP A 267 -17.46 -35.99 17.54
N ARG A 268 -18.43 -36.39 18.38
CA ARG A 268 -19.04 -35.49 19.36
C ARG A 268 -18.10 -35.17 20.52
N ASP A 269 -17.18 -36.06 20.87
CA ASP A 269 -16.21 -35.81 21.94
C ASP A 269 -15.16 -34.78 21.49
N ALA A 270 -14.85 -34.74 20.20
CA ALA A 270 -14.01 -33.71 19.62
C ALA A 270 -14.60 -32.30 19.76
N THR A 271 -15.94 -32.15 19.90
CA THR A 271 -16.59 -30.83 20.08
C THR A 271 -16.61 -30.38 21.54
N ILE A 272 -16.02 -31.11 22.49
CA ILE A 272 -15.94 -30.69 23.89
C ILE A 272 -15.02 -29.47 24.03
N ALA A 273 -15.54 -28.41 24.64
CA ALA A 273 -14.80 -27.17 24.87
C ALA A 273 -13.71 -27.37 25.93
N LYS A 274 -12.55 -26.75 25.71
CA LYS A 274 -11.39 -26.85 26.59
C LYS A 274 -10.85 -25.47 26.93
N ASP A 275 -10.43 -25.31 28.17
CA ASP A 275 -9.76 -24.09 28.63
C ASP A 275 -8.30 -24.02 28.14
N ALA A 276 -7.62 -22.92 28.47
CA ALA A 276 -6.23 -22.70 28.09
C ALA A 276 -5.24 -23.74 28.66
N SER A 277 -5.63 -24.47 29.72
CA SER A 277 -4.83 -25.56 30.31
C SER A 277 -5.13 -26.91 29.65
N GLY A 278 -6.06 -26.96 28.70
CA GLY A 278 -6.52 -28.18 28.03
C GLY A 278 -7.54 -28.98 28.84
N ASN A 279 -8.02 -28.45 29.97
CA ASN A 279 -9.06 -29.09 30.77
C ASN A 279 -10.43 -28.83 30.14
N GLN A 280 -11.34 -29.78 30.28
CA GLN A 280 -12.70 -29.62 29.82
C GLN A 280 -13.39 -28.47 30.57
N ILE A 281 -14.04 -27.57 29.82
CA ILE A 281 -14.93 -26.57 30.41
C ILE A 281 -16.21 -27.27 30.86
N VAL A 282 -16.56 -27.07 32.13
CA VAL A 282 -17.77 -27.61 32.75
C VAL A 282 -18.74 -26.48 33.09
N GLY A 283 -20.03 -26.73 32.86
CA GLY A 283 -21.08 -25.78 33.22
C GLY A 283 -21.29 -25.71 34.74
N PRO A 284 -22.11 -24.76 35.22
CA PRO A 284 -22.42 -24.59 36.64
C PRO A 284 -22.95 -25.85 37.34
N ASN A 285 -23.56 -26.77 36.57
CA ASN A 285 -24.14 -28.02 37.06
C ASN A 285 -23.22 -29.24 36.87
N GLY A 286 -21.97 -29.03 36.44
CA GLY A 286 -21.03 -30.11 36.12
C GLY A 286 -21.19 -30.73 34.72
N ASP A 287 -22.12 -30.22 33.92
CA ASP A 287 -22.36 -30.68 32.56
C ASP A 287 -21.18 -30.36 31.62
N LYS A 288 -20.93 -31.23 30.64
CA LYS A 288 -19.91 -30.97 29.61
C LYS A 288 -20.34 -29.80 28.74
N ILE A 289 -19.48 -28.81 28.58
CA ILE A 289 -19.69 -27.75 27.59
C ILE A 289 -19.08 -28.19 26.26
N TYR A 290 -19.88 -28.08 25.21
CA TYR A 290 -19.44 -28.25 23.84
C TYR A 290 -19.17 -26.88 23.23
N MET A 291 -18.26 -26.82 22.26
CA MET A 291 -17.95 -25.63 21.49
C MET A 291 -19.23 -25.04 20.91
N ARG A 292 -19.39 -23.72 21.05
CA ARG A 292 -20.53 -22.96 20.51
C ARG A 292 -20.05 -21.90 19.52
N PHE A 293 -20.95 -21.49 18.63
CA PHE A 293 -20.75 -20.37 17.74
C PHE A 293 -21.63 -19.18 18.15
N ALA A 294 -20.99 -18.05 18.43
CA ALA A 294 -21.60 -16.77 18.76
C ALA A 294 -22.71 -16.81 19.83
N TYR A 295 -22.47 -17.52 20.94
CA TYR A 295 -23.31 -17.46 22.14
C TYR A 295 -23.31 -16.05 22.76
N PRO A 296 -24.44 -15.55 23.30
CA PRO A 296 -25.77 -16.13 23.32
C PRO A 296 -26.63 -15.78 22.09
N ASN A 297 -26.08 -15.06 21.11
CA ASN A 297 -26.86 -14.48 20.01
C ASN A 297 -27.33 -15.52 18.99
N ILE A 298 -26.42 -16.37 18.50
CA ILE A 298 -26.73 -17.46 17.55
C ILE A 298 -26.89 -18.78 18.29
N ASP A 299 -26.01 -19.02 19.27
CA ASP A 299 -26.03 -20.21 20.14
C ASP A 299 -26.07 -21.54 19.38
N TYR A 300 -25.28 -21.66 18.31
CA TYR A 300 -25.17 -22.92 17.58
C TYR A 300 -24.11 -23.82 18.26
N VAL A 301 -24.49 -25.04 18.63
CA VAL A 301 -23.57 -26.03 19.21
C VAL A 301 -22.95 -26.86 18.08
N PHE A 302 -21.62 -26.81 17.95
CA PHE A 302 -20.89 -27.54 16.91
C PHE A 302 -21.15 -29.05 16.96
N GLN A 303 -21.28 -29.67 15.78
CA GLN A 303 -21.58 -31.08 15.58
C GLN A 303 -20.46 -31.79 14.80
N PRO A 304 -20.41 -33.13 14.82
CA PRO A 304 -19.52 -33.89 13.94
C PRO A 304 -19.76 -33.51 12.47
N GLY A 305 -18.69 -33.26 11.73
CA GLY A 305 -18.76 -32.76 10.35
C GLY A 305 -18.66 -31.24 10.22
N ASP A 306 -18.81 -30.48 11.32
CA ASP A 306 -18.61 -29.02 11.29
C ASP A 306 -17.12 -28.64 11.29
N ALA A 307 -16.83 -27.45 10.77
CA ALA A 307 -15.50 -26.87 10.79
C ALA A 307 -15.01 -26.59 12.22
N ILE A 308 -13.76 -26.97 12.49
CA ILE A 308 -13.05 -26.60 13.72
C ILE A 308 -12.42 -25.23 13.48
N TYR A 309 -12.79 -24.25 14.30
CA TYR A 309 -12.11 -22.97 14.38
C TYR A 309 -11.25 -22.90 15.63
N GLU A 310 -10.12 -22.21 15.54
CA GLU A 310 -9.28 -21.95 16.71
C GLU A 310 -10.01 -21.04 17.70
N ASP A 311 -10.24 -21.53 18.91
CA ASP A 311 -10.67 -20.74 20.06
C ASP A 311 -9.43 -20.02 20.63
N ILE A 312 -9.41 -18.70 20.54
CA ILE A 312 -8.22 -17.90 20.86
C ILE A 312 -8.21 -17.54 22.35
N ASN A 313 -9.38 -17.22 22.90
CA ASN A 313 -9.51 -16.85 24.30
C ASN A 313 -9.77 -18.07 25.21
N ASN A 314 -10.02 -19.25 24.63
CA ASN A 314 -10.28 -20.54 25.29
C ASN A 314 -11.52 -20.51 26.20
N ASP A 315 -12.59 -19.81 25.79
CA ASP A 315 -13.85 -19.70 26.52
C ASP A 315 -14.92 -20.70 26.05
N GLY A 316 -14.63 -21.51 25.02
CA GLY A 316 -15.54 -22.50 24.46
C GLY A 316 -16.57 -21.94 23.49
N ASN A 317 -16.46 -20.66 23.11
CA ASN A 317 -17.40 -19.96 22.26
C ASN A 317 -16.68 -19.19 21.14
N ILE A 318 -16.77 -19.72 19.92
CA ILE A 318 -16.21 -19.08 18.73
C ILE A 318 -17.03 -17.83 18.37
N ASP A 319 -16.46 -16.65 18.61
CA ASP A 319 -17.08 -15.35 18.34
C ASP A 319 -16.10 -14.27 17.83
N TYR A 320 -16.52 -13.00 17.84
CA TYR A 320 -15.69 -11.90 17.33
C TYR A 320 -14.33 -11.74 18.05
N LYS A 321 -14.16 -12.33 19.24
CA LYS A 321 -12.91 -12.35 20.01
C LYS A 321 -11.90 -13.37 19.48
N ASP A 322 -12.34 -14.34 18.68
CA ASP A 322 -11.50 -15.39 18.08
C ASP A 322 -11.07 -15.07 16.64
N VAL A 323 -11.40 -13.87 16.18
CA VAL A 323 -11.00 -13.39 14.86
C VAL A 323 -9.52 -13.00 14.89
N VAL A 324 -8.73 -13.65 14.03
CA VAL A 324 -7.29 -13.42 13.92
C VAL A 324 -6.90 -12.94 12.52
N TYR A 325 -5.68 -12.42 12.40
CA TYR A 325 -5.05 -12.14 11.12
C TYR A 325 -4.80 -13.45 10.35
N LEU A 326 -5.39 -13.58 9.16
CA LEU A 326 -5.25 -14.76 8.31
C LEU A 326 -4.26 -14.55 7.16
N GLY A 327 -3.97 -13.31 6.80
CA GLY A 327 -3.10 -12.95 5.69
C GLY A 327 -3.48 -11.62 5.05
N ASN A 328 -2.85 -11.32 3.92
CA ASN A 328 -3.12 -10.11 3.15
C ASN A 328 -3.07 -10.40 1.64
N GLY A 329 -3.65 -9.50 0.85
CA GLY A 329 -3.72 -9.61 -0.61
C GLY A 329 -2.40 -9.34 -1.35
N ASN A 330 -1.31 -8.97 -0.66
CA ASN A 330 -0.07 -8.65 -1.33
C ASN A 330 0.64 -9.94 -1.78
N PRO A 331 1.10 -10.01 -3.04
CA PRO A 331 1.87 -11.15 -3.52
C PRO A 331 3.17 -11.29 -2.74
N LYS A 332 3.51 -12.52 -2.34
CA LYS A 332 4.79 -12.79 -1.67
C LYS A 332 5.97 -12.48 -2.59
N LEU A 333 5.85 -12.76 -3.88
CA LEU A 333 6.86 -12.46 -4.88
C LEU A 333 6.15 -12.05 -6.16
N THR A 334 6.72 -11.09 -6.86
CA THR A 334 6.33 -10.69 -8.22
C THR A 334 7.58 -10.72 -9.08
N GLY A 335 7.43 -11.03 -10.35
CA GLY A 335 8.58 -11.16 -11.22
C GLY A 335 8.17 -11.46 -12.63
N GLY A 336 9.17 -11.54 -13.49
CA GLY A 336 8.99 -11.86 -14.89
C GLY A 336 10.26 -12.43 -15.48
N PHE A 337 10.10 -13.09 -16.62
CA PHE A 337 11.18 -13.66 -17.39
C PHE A 337 10.99 -13.30 -18.86
N GLY A 338 12.05 -12.78 -19.47
CA GLY A 338 12.09 -12.41 -20.88
C GLY A 338 13.19 -13.16 -21.61
N SER A 339 12.91 -13.57 -22.84
CA SER A 339 13.89 -14.14 -23.75
C SER A 339 13.77 -13.47 -25.10
N SER A 340 14.89 -12.98 -25.62
CA SER A 340 14.97 -12.34 -26.93
C SER A 340 16.01 -13.02 -27.81
N TRP A 341 15.62 -13.36 -29.03
CA TRP A 341 16.50 -13.93 -30.05
C TRP A 341 16.56 -13.00 -31.25
N LEU A 342 17.75 -12.56 -31.62
CA LEU A 342 18.03 -11.76 -32.81
C LEU A 342 18.74 -12.65 -33.84
N PHE A 343 18.08 -12.86 -34.98
CA PHE A 343 18.58 -13.62 -36.12
C PHE A 343 19.04 -12.69 -37.24
N ASN A 344 20.27 -12.91 -37.72
CA ASN A 344 20.91 -12.18 -38.83
C ASN A 344 20.86 -10.64 -38.71
N GLY A 345 20.69 -10.10 -37.50
CA GLY A 345 20.59 -8.66 -37.25
C GLY A 345 19.25 -8.01 -37.60
N ASN A 346 18.32 -8.74 -38.22
CA ASN A 346 17.13 -8.14 -38.85
C ASN A 346 15.80 -8.72 -38.34
N ILE A 347 15.81 -9.89 -37.70
CA ILE A 347 14.59 -10.52 -37.16
C ILE A 347 14.76 -10.71 -35.66
N THR A 348 13.85 -10.15 -34.87
CA THR A 348 13.82 -10.31 -33.41
C THR A 348 12.58 -11.09 -33.01
N LEU A 349 12.78 -12.21 -32.31
CA LEU A 349 11.73 -12.95 -31.61
C LEU A 349 11.82 -12.61 -30.11
N GLN A 350 10.71 -12.28 -29.46
CA GLN A 350 10.66 -12.00 -28.03
C GLN A 350 9.54 -12.81 -27.37
N ALA A 351 9.83 -13.37 -26.20
CA ALA A 351 8.86 -14.00 -25.31
C ALA A 351 9.02 -13.39 -23.93
N ASN A 352 7.91 -13.01 -23.30
CA ASN A 352 7.87 -12.44 -21.95
C ASN A 352 6.83 -13.21 -21.13
N PHE A 353 7.17 -13.51 -19.88
CA PHE A 353 6.38 -14.29 -18.93
C PHE A 353 6.25 -13.55 -17.61
#